data_AF-G5KB86-F1
#
_entry.id   AF-G5KB86-F1
#
_cell.length_a   1.000
_cell.length_b   1.000
_cell.length_c   1.000
_cell.angle_alpha   90.00
_cell.angle_beta   90.00
_cell.angle_gamma   90.00
#
_symmetry.space_group_name_H-M   'P 1'
#
loop_
_entity.id
_entity.type
_entity.pdbx_description
1 polymer ?
#
loop_
_entity_poly.entity_id
_entity_poly.type
_entity_poly.pdbx_seq_one_letter_code
_entity_poly.pdbx_strand_id
1 'polypeptide(L)'
;MATSLITKKKIAKAFKKELARKPFDKISVVDIMDQASIRRQTFYNHFLDKYELLDWIFETELQEQVTNNLNYITGFQLLDELLFYFSNNKTFYAQLFAIKDQNDFYSYFGDYCLVLLEKIIAEQELKTKLNLETNYRSFLKTYHSRALADMIRAFVTDKQLQPQTDLIKKTILASMTEG
;
A
#
# COMPACT_ATOMS: atom_id res chain seq x y z
N MET A 1 -9.16 23.50 -10.38
CA MET A 1 -8.30 22.43 -9.86
C MET A 1 -8.98 21.60 -8.75
N ALA A 2 -9.62 22.21 -7.74
CA ALA A 2 -10.32 21.46 -6.67
C ALA A 2 -11.50 20.55 -7.14
N THR A 3 -12.25 20.97 -8.15
CA THR A 3 -13.38 20.20 -8.73
C THR A 3 -12.96 18.89 -9.41
N SER A 4 -11.74 18.83 -9.97
CA SER A 4 -11.20 17.63 -10.60
C SER A 4 -10.89 16.55 -9.56
N LEU A 5 -10.22 16.91 -8.46
CA LEU A 5 -9.86 15.97 -7.39
C LEU A 5 -11.09 15.42 -6.67
N ILE A 6 -12.10 16.25 -6.39
CA ILE A 6 -13.36 15.80 -5.79
C ILE A 6 -14.03 14.75 -6.68
N THR A 7 -14.03 14.97 -8.00
CA THR A 7 -14.62 14.04 -8.97
C THR A 7 -13.81 12.74 -9.02
N LYS A 8 -12.48 12.81 -9.09
CA LYS A 8 -11.58 11.64 -9.03
C LYS A 8 -11.76 10.81 -7.75
N LYS A 9 -11.95 11.43 -6.58
CA LYS A 9 -12.26 10.71 -5.33
C LYS A 9 -13.65 10.07 -5.35
N LYS A 10 -14.64 10.70 -6.00
CA LYS A 10 -16.02 10.16 -6.11
C LYS A 10 -16.08 8.94 -7.04
N ILE A 11 -15.63 9.10 -8.29
CA ILE A 11 -14.62 8.25 -8.93
C ILE A 11 -14.27 6.91 -8.26
N ALA A 12 -13.11 6.96 -7.59
CA ALA A 12 -12.52 5.89 -6.81
C ALA A 12 -13.47 5.25 -5.79
N LYS A 13 -14.24 6.05 -5.05
CA LYS A 13 -15.18 5.51 -4.06
C LYS A 13 -16.23 4.61 -4.69
N ALA A 14 -16.73 4.95 -5.89
CA ALA A 14 -17.66 4.10 -6.62
C ALA A 14 -16.99 2.83 -7.13
N PHE A 15 -15.78 2.94 -7.68
CA PHE A 15 -15.01 1.79 -8.12
C PHE A 15 -14.72 0.80 -6.97
N LYS A 16 -14.31 1.27 -5.79
CA LYS A 16 -14.09 0.41 -4.61
C LYS A 16 -15.36 -0.33 -4.17
N LYS A 17 -16.54 0.30 -4.31
CA LYS A 17 -17.84 -0.36 -4.02
C LYS A 17 -18.14 -1.47 -5.01
N GLU A 18 -17.84 -1.26 -6.30
CA GLU A 18 -18.01 -2.30 -7.31
C GLU A 18 -17.01 -3.46 -7.10
N LEU A 19 -15.76 -3.15 -6.75
CA LEU A 19 -14.73 -4.14 -6.42
C LEU A 19 -15.09 -4.99 -5.19
N ALA A 20 -15.82 -4.42 -4.23
CA ALA A 20 -16.35 -5.20 -3.11
C ALA A 20 -17.43 -6.23 -3.50
N ARG A 21 -18.05 -6.09 -4.68
CA ARG A 21 -19.19 -6.90 -5.13
C ARG A 21 -18.86 -7.90 -6.22
N LYS A 22 -17.90 -7.59 -7.10
CA LYS A 22 -17.53 -8.43 -8.24
C LYS A 22 -16.04 -8.32 -8.56
N PRO A 23 -15.44 -9.35 -9.19
CA PRO A 23 -14.03 -9.34 -9.55
C PRO A 23 -13.66 -8.18 -10.47
N PHE A 24 -12.44 -7.67 -10.34
CA PHE A 24 -11.89 -6.55 -11.13
C PHE A 24 -12.20 -6.65 -12.63
N ASP A 25 -11.97 -7.82 -13.24
CA ASP A 25 -12.17 -8.04 -14.69
C ASP A 25 -13.61 -7.84 -15.14
N LYS A 26 -14.57 -8.06 -14.24
CA LYS A 26 -16.02 -7.93 -14.50
C LYS A 26 -16.55 -6.51 -14.24
N ILE A 27 -15.74 -5.60 -13.73
CA ILE A 27 -16.12 -4.19 -13.55
C ILE A 27 -15.95 -3.46 -14.87
N SER A 28 -17.00 -2.77 -15.31
CA SER A 28 -16.97 -1.86 -16.46
C SER A 28 -16.97 -0.40 -16.02
N VAL A 29 -16.55 0.51 -16.91
CA VAL A 29 -16.70 1.95 -16.70
C VAL A 29 -18.16 2.34 -16.48
N VAL A 30 -19.11 1.62 -17.09
CA VAL A 30 -20.54 1.86 -16.90
C VAL A 30 -20.94 1.62 -15.45
N ASP A 31 -20.56 0.47 -14.90
CA ASP A 31 -20.84 0.10 -13.50
C ASP A 31 -20.33 1.17 -12.52
N ILE A 32 -19.09 1.63 -12.73
CA ILE A 32 -18.45 2.63 -11.88
C ILE A 32 -19.23 3.95 -11.92
N MET A 33 -19.62 4.37 -13.12
CA MET A 33 -20.24 5.67 -13.33
C MET A 33 -21.70 5.70 -12.89
N ASP A 34 -22.42 4.58 -13.05
CA ASP A 34 -23.75 4.37 -12.48
C ASP A 34 -23.68 4.41 -10.94
N GLN A 35 -22.73 3.68 -10.35
CA GLN A 35 -22.51 3.68 -8.90
C GLN A 35 -22.06 5.05 -8.35
N ALA A 36 -21.39 5.88 -9.16
CA ALA A 36 -21.01 7.25 -8.81
C ALA A 36 -22.13 8.28 -9.05
N SER A 37 -23.18 7.91 -9.79
CA SER A 37 -24.20 8.84 -10.32
C SER A 37 -23.55 10.00 -11.09
N ILE A 38 -22.65 9.69 -12.02
CA ILE A 38 -21.95 10.64 -12.89
C ILE A 38 -22.09 10.15 -14.34
N ARG A 39 -22.19 11.07 -15.31
CA ARG A 39 -22.24 10.71 -16.73
C ARG A 39 -20.94 10.02 -17.16
N ARG A 40 -21.05 8.95 -17.93
CA ARG A 40 -19.90 8.16 -18.43
C ARG A 40 -18.80 9.02 -19.09
N GLN A 41 -19.17 10.04 -19.87
CA GLN A 41 -18.20 10.92 -20.53
C GLN A 41 -17.27 11.62 -19.54
N THR A 42 -17.73 11.90 -18.32
CA THR A 42 -16.92 12.52 -17.27
C THR A 42 -15.80 11.59 -16.79
N PHE A 43 -15.96 10.26 -16.89
CA PHE A 43 -14.88 9.32 -16.56
C PHE A 43 -13.65 9.60 -17.40
N TYR A 44 -13.85 9.71 -18.71
CA TYR A 44 -12.77 9.91 -19.69
C TYR A 44 -12.14 11.31 -19.66
N ASN A 45 -12.69 12.24 -18.89
CA ASN A 45 -12.03 13.50 -18.56
C ASN A 45 -10.96 13.33 -17.46
N HIS A 46 -10.95 12.18 -16.78
CA HIS A 46 -10.12 11.93 -15.60
C HIS A 46 -9.25 10.69 -15.72
N PHE A 47 -9.73 9.65 -16.42
CA PHE A 47 -9.08 8.35 -16.58
C PHE A 47 -9.42 7.77 -17.95
N LEU A 48 -8.42 7.23 -18.64
CA LEU A 48 -8.50 6.54 -19.93
C LEU A 48 -9.29 5.24 -19.80
N ASP A 49 -9.07 4.50 -18.72
CA ASP A 49 -9.76 3.26 -18.41
C ASP A 49 -9.77 2.96 -16.89
N LYS A 50 -10.25 1.76 -16.53
CA LYS A 50 -10.30 1.32 -15.13
C LYS A 50 -8.93 0.97 -14.54
N TYR A 51 -7.90 0.77 -15.36
CA TYR A 51 -6.53 0.51 -14.92
C TYR A 51 -5.86 1.83 -14.52
N GLU A 52 -5.99 2.89 -15.31
CA GLU A 52 -5.46 4.21 -14.89
C GLU A 52 -6.16 4.73 -13.63
N LEU A 53 -7.47 4.49 -13.49
CA LEU A 53 -8.17 4.77 -12.23
C LEU A 53 -7.56 4.00 -11.06
N LEU A 54 -7.23 2.72 -11.29
CA LEU A 54 -6.68 1.84 -10.28
C LEU A 54 -5.30 2.34 -9.83
N ASP A 55 -4.41 2.68 -10.76
CA ASP A 55 -3.09 3.24 -10.48
C ASP A 55 -3.19 4.55 -9.68
N TRP A 56 -4.08 5.45 -10.11
CA TRP A 56 -4.31 6.71 -9.41
C TRP A 56 -4.81 6.51 -7.98
N ILE A 57 -5.66 5.51 -7.74
CA ILE A 57 -6.11 5.15 -6.38
C ILE A 57 -4.93 4.74 -5.53
N PHE A 58 -3.96 4.00 -6.07
CA PHE A 58 -2.80 3.54 -5.29
C PHE A 58 -1.86 4.66 -4.96
N GLU A 59 -1.46 5.43 -5.97
CA GLU A 59 -0.61 6.59 -5.75
C GLU A 59 -1.26 7.50 -4.71
N THR A 60 -2.54 7.79 -4.86
CA THR A 60 -3.23 8.71 -3.94
C THR A 60 -3.44 8.11 -2.55
N GLU A 61 -3.91 6.87 -2.41
CA GLU A 61 -4.23 6.30 -1.09
C GLU A 61 -2.99 5.90 -0.30
N LEU A 62 -1.98 5.27 -0.93
CA LEU A 62 -0.73 4.98 -0.23
C LEU A 62 0.04 6.27 0.10
N GLN A 63 0.01 7.28 -0.79
CA GLN A 63 0.63 8.56 -0.49
C GLN A 63 -0.12 9.32 0.62
N GLU A 64 -1.45 9.38 0.56
CA GLU A 64 -2.26 10.10 1.55
C GLU A 64 -2.24 9.45 2.93
N GLN A 65 -2.32 8.12 3.00
CA GLN A 65 -2.42 7.40 4.27
C GLN A 65 -1.07 7.10 4.90
N VAL A 66 0.00 7.06 4.11
CA VAL A 66 1.27 6.50 4.60
C VAL A 66 2.47 7.39 4.27
N THR A 67 2.59 7.93 3.06
CA THR A 67 3.72 8.84 2.73
C THR A 67 3.62 10.19 3.44
N ASN A 68 2.41 10.75 3.58
CA ASN A 68 2.23 12.01 4.30
C ASN A 68 2.58 11.90 5.79
N ASN A 69 2.46 10.71 6.39
CA ASN A 69 2.80 10.46 7.79
C ASN A 69 4.29 10.13 8.00
N LEU A 70 5.05 9.80 6.96
CA LEU A 70 6.49 9.46 7.04
C LEU A 70 7.32 10.48 7.84
N ASN A 71 6.95 11.76 7.79
CA ASN A 71 7.71 12.82 8.44
C ASN A 71 7.20 13.18 9.84
N TYR A 72 6.01 12.71 10.25
CA TYR A 72 5.36 13.11 11.49
C TYR A 72 5.39 12.04 12.58
N ILE A 73 5.48 10.77 12.21
CA ILE A 73 5.51 9.64 13.15
C ILE A 73 6.76 8.79 12.96
N THR A 74 7.06 7.95 13.95
CA THR A 74 8.19 6.99 13.87
C THR A 74 7.91 5.90 12.84
N GLY A 75 8.96 5.26 12.33
CA GLY A 75 8.84 4.17 11.37
C GLY A 75 8.00 3.00 11.91
N PHE A 76 8.11 2.69 13.21
CA PHE A 76 7.28 1.64 13.80
C PHE A 76 5.81 2.03 13.99
N GLN A 77 5.51 3.30 14.28
CA GLN A 77 4.12 3.78 14.27
C GLN A 77 3.55 3.74 12.86
N LEU A 78 4.35 4.07 11.84
CA LEU A 78 3.93 4.00 10.45
C LEU A 78 3.65 2.55 10.01
N LEU A 79 4.45 1.60 10.48
CA LEU A 79 4.18 0.17 10.29
C LEU A 79 2.84 -0.23 10.92
N ASP A 80 2.52 0.26 12.12
CA ASP A 80 1.23 -0.02 12.77
C ASP A 80 0.06 0.53 11.96
N GLU A 81 0.14 1.77 11.51
CA GLU A 81 -0.89 2.40 10.67
C GLU A 81 -1.08 1.67 9.34
N LEU A 82 0.03 1.27 8.70
CA LEU A 82 0.00 0.47 7.48
C LEU A 82 -0.75 -0.84 7.69
N LEU A 83 -0.39 -1.61 8.72
CA LEU A 83 -1.02 -2.91 8.99
C LEU A 83 -2.49 -2.75 9.38
N PHE A 84 -2.85 -1.72 10.14
CA PHE A 84 -4.24 -1.38 10.45
C PHE A 84 -5.04 -1.05 9.19
N TYR A 85 -4.47 -0.24 8.29
CA TYR A 85 -5.11 0.16 7.06
C TYR A 85 -5.35 -1.03 6.10
N PHE A 86 -4.36 -1.90 5.92
CA PHE A 86 -4.55 -3.14 5.15
C PHE A 86 -5.56 -4.09 5.79
N SER A 87 -5.62 -4.14 7.13
CA SER A 87 -6.62 -4.93 7.85
C SER A 87 -8.05 -4.45 7.57
N ASN A 88 -8.28 -3.14 7.55
CA ASN A 88 -9.60 -2.55 7.28
C ASN A 88 -10.01 -2.64 5.80
N ASN A 89 -9.04 -2.83 4.89
CA ASN A 89 -9.28 -2.87 3.44
C ASN A 89 -8.90 -4.24 2.83
N LYS A 90 -8.93 -5.31 3.63
CA LYS A 90 -8.40 -6.63 3.29
C LYS A 90 -8.91 -7.18 1.95
N THR A 91 -10.22 -7.19 1.74
CA THR A 91 -10.84 -7.71 0.51
C THR A 91 -10.43 -6.93 -0.74
N PHE A 92 -10.28 -5.60 -0.62
CA PHE A 92 -9.88 -4.74 -1.72
C PHE A 92 -8.44 -5.06 -2.14
N TYR A 93 -7.52 -5.07 -1.18
CA TYR A 93 -6.11 -5.36 -1.44
C TYR A 93 -5.87 -6.81 -1.88
N ALA A 94 -6.67 -7.77 -1.41
CA ALA A 94 -6.61 -9.16 -1.88
C ALA A 94 -6.92 -9.28 -3.38
N GLN A 95 -7.97 -8.60 -3.84
CA GLN A 95 -8.31 -8.59 -5.27
C GLN A 95 -7.24 -7.87 -6.08
N LEU A 96 -6.69 -6.80 -5.52
CA LEU A 96 -5.65 -6.03 -6.18
C LEU A 96 -4.37 -6.83 -6.39
N PHE A 97 -3.83 -7.47 -5.35
CA PHE A 97 -2.64 -8.32 -5.49
C PHE A 97 -2.85 -9.51 -6.45
N ALA A 98 -4.10 -9.86 -6.77
CA ALA A 98 -4.42 -10.94 -7.70
C ALA A 98 -4.45 -10.51 -9.18
N ILE A 99 -4.46 -9.21 -9.49
CA ILE A 99 -4.44 -8.71 -10.87
C ILE A 99 -3.06 -9.05 -11.47
N LYS A 100 -3.03 -9.82 -12.56
CA LYS A 100 -1.79 -10.36 -13.16
C LYS A 100 -1.25 -9.55 -14.34
N ASP A 101 -2.13 -8.90 -15.11
CA ASP A 101 -1.81 -8.55 -16.49
C ASP A 101 -1.19 -7.16 -16.70
N GLN A 102 -1.09 -6.31 -15.67
CA GLN A 102 -0.44 -4.99 -15.76
C GLN A 102 0.20 -4.52 -14.44
N ASN A 103 0.36 -5.40 -13.45
CA ASN A 103 0.38 -4.96 -12.06
C ASN A 103 1.77 -4.50 -11.58
N ASP A 104 2.02 -3.19 -11.69
CA ASP A 104 3.09 -2.48 -10.98
C ASP A 104 2.77 -2.31 -9.47
N PHE A 105 1.56 -2.68 -9.02
CA PHE A 105 1.18 -2.48 -7.61
C PHE A 105 2.10 -3.20 -6.63
N TYR A 106 2.47 -4.46 -6.90
CA TYR A 106 3.37 -5.19 -5.99
C TYR A 106 4.77 -4.54 -5.98
N SER A 107 5.25 -4.06 -7.13
CA SER A 107 6.53 -3.34 -7.23
C SER A 107 6.48 -2.02 -6.46
N TYR A 108 5.48 -1.17 -6.74
CA TYR A 108 5.23 0.09 -6.04
C TYR A 108 5.10 -0.12 -4.52
N PHE A 109 4.37 -1.16 -4.11
CA PHE A 109 4.22 -1.51 -2.71
C PHE A 109 5.55 -2.00 -2.09
N GLY A 110 6.36 -2.72 -2.86
CA GLY A 110 7.72 -3.10 -2.48
C GLY A 110 8.62 -1.88 -2.25
N ASP A 111 8.59 -0.90 -3.16
CA ASP A 111 9.33 0.36 -3.03
C ASP A 111 8.86 1.16 -1.82
N TYR A 112 7.55 1.19 -1.57
CA TYR A 112 7.00 1.78 -0.36
C TYR A 112 7.53 1.09 0.91
N CYS A 113 7.54 -0.25 0.95
CA CYS A 113 8.11 -1.00 2.06
C CYS A 113 9.62 -0.70 2.23
N LEU A 114 10.36 -0.50 1.13
CA LEU A 114 11.77 -0.13 1.19
C LEU A 114 11.98 1.21 1.90
N VAL A 115 11.18 2.22 1.56
CA VAL A 115 11.22 3.55 2.20
C VAL A 115 10.87 3.46 3.70
N LEU A 116 9.85 2.68 4.04
CA LEU A 116 9.49 2.43 5.44
C LEU A 116 10.64 1.78 6.22
N LEU A 117 11.28 0.76 5.64
CA LEU A 117 12.40 0.08 6.30
C LEU A 117 13.64 0.96 6.41
N GLU A 118 13.91 1.80 5.41
CA GLU A 118 14.97 2.81 5.50
C GLU A 118 14.74 3.74 6.70
N LYS A 119 13.52 4.23 6.88
CA LYS A 119 13.15 5.08 8.02
C LYS A 119 13.32 4.34 9.35
N ILE A 120 12.79 3.12 9.48
CA ILE A 120 12.91 2.32 10.71
C ILE A 120 14.38 2.11 11.08
N ILE A 121 15.19 1.65 10.13
CA ILE A 121 16.60 1.36 10.37
C ILE A 121 17.34 2.64 10.76
N ALA A 122 17.16 3.74 10.03
CA ALA A 122 17.81 5.01 10.35
C ALA A 122 17.45 5.53 11.75
N GLU A 123 16.18 5.43 12.16
CA GLU A 123 15.74 5.82 13.51
C GLU A 123 16.37 4.95 14.59
N GLN A 124 16.50 3.64 14.35
CA GLN A 124 17.11 2.72 15.33
C GLN A 124 18.63 2.91 15.41
N GLU A 125 19.34 3.13 14.30
CA GLU A 125 20.77 3.47 14.28
C GLU A 125 21.04 4.70 15.17
N LEU A 126 20.24 5.76 15.00
CA LEU A 126 20.33 6.98 15.83
C LEU A 126 20.03 6.73 17.31
N LYS A 127 18.95 5.98 17.61
CA LYS A 127 18.49 5.72 18.97
C LYS A 127 19.48 4.85 19.77
N THR A 128 20.10 3.88 19.12
CA THR A 128 20.99 2.89 19.75
C THR A 128 22.48 3.22 19.59
N LYS A 129 22.80 4.25 18.79
CA LYS A 129 24.17 4.60 18.39
C LYS A 129 24.88 3.45 17.67
N LEU A 130 24.12 2.60 16.98
CA LEU A 130 24.65 1.58 16.09
C LEU A 130 25.11 2.22 14.78
N ASN A 131 26.16 1.66 14.20
CA ASN A 131 26.64 2.04 12.88
C ASN A 131 26.80 0.76 12.06
N LEU A 132 25.77 0.42 11.28
CA LEU A 132 25.79 -0.79 10.48
C LEU A 132 26.73 -0.62 9.29
N GLU A 133 27.46 -1.69 8.94
CA GLU A 133 28.22 -1.71 7.69
C GLU A 133 27.28 -1.44 6.51
N THR A 134 27.70 -0.62 5.54
CA THR A 134 26.87 -0.22 4.40
C THR A 134 26.26 -1.40 3.64
N ASN A 135 27.02 -2.48 3.44
CA ASN A 135 26.54 -3.69 2.78
C ASN A 135 25.47 -4.40 3.61
N TYR A 136 25.68 -4.54 4.91
CA TYR A 136 24.72 -5.16 5.82
C TYR A 136 23.45 -4.32 5.96
N ARG A 137 23.59 -2.99 6.07
CA ARG A 137 22.46 -2.04 6.06
C ARG A 137 21.62 -2.18 4.78
N SER A 138 22.28 -2.27 3.62
CA SER A 138 21.60 -2.47 2.33
C SER A 138 20.88 -3.82 2.25
N PHE A 139 21.53 -4.89 2.73
CA PHE A 139 20.95 -6.21 2.84
C PHE A 139 19.70 -6.21 3.73
N LEU A 140 19.76 -5.66 4.94
CA LEU A 140 18.62 -5.58 5.86
C LEU A 140 17.45 -4.81 5.26
N LYS A 141 17.72 -3.66 4.60
CA LYS A 141 16.68 -2.89 3.91
C LYS A 141 15.94 -3.75 2.87
N THR A 142 16.70 -4.44 2.01
CA THR A 142 16.14 -5.23 0.91
C THR A 142 15.44 -6.50 1.41
N TYR A 143 16.03 -7.18 2.41
CA TYR A 143 15.47 -8.38 2.99
C TYR A 143 14.15 -8.09 3.70
N HIS A 144 14.14 -7.15 4.63
CA HIS A 144 12.95 -6.85 5.42
C HIS A 144 11.86 -6.17 4.61
N SER A 145 12.18 -5.34 3.61
CA SER A 145 11.14 -4.73 2.76
C SER A 145 10.41 -5.77 1.92
N ARG A 146 11.13 -6.72 1.33
CA ARG A 146 10.55 -7.83 0.57
C ARG A 146 9.74 -8.75 1.46
N ALA A 147 10.29 -9.13 2.63
CA ALA A 147 9.57 -9.95 3.60
C ALA A 147 8.28 -9.27 4.07
N LEU A 148 8.34 -7.98 4.39
CA LEU A 148 7.16 -7.21 4.82
C LEU A 148 6.10 -7.16 3.70
N ALA A 149 6.52 -6.84 2.46
CA ALA A 149 5.60 -6.77 1.33
C ALA A 149 4.88 -8.10 1.09
N ASP A 150 5.63 -9.21 1.10
CA ASP A 150 5.08 -10.56 0.94
C ASP A 150 4.20 -10.98 2.12
N MET A 151 4.57 -10.65 3.35
CA MET A 151 3.76 -10.93 4.54
C MET A 151 2.42 -10.18 4.50
N ILE A 152 2.42 -8.92 4.09
CA ILE A 152 1.19 -8.13 3.94
C ILE A 152 0.33 -8.68 2.79
N ARG A 153 0.94 -9.04 1.66
CA ARG A 153 0.24 -9.71 0.56
C ARG A 153 -0.42 -11.01 1.04
N ALA A 154 0.35 -11.89 1.69
CA ALA A 154 -0.14 -13.14 2.24
C ALA A 154 -1.29 -12.88 3.24
N PHE A 155 -1.10 -11.91 4.15
CA PHE A 155 -2.12 -11.50 5.11
C PHE A 155 -3.42 -11.10 4.44
N VAL A 156 -3.39 -10.29 3.39
CA VAL A 156 -4.65 -9.86 2.78
C VAL A 156 -5.30 -10.95 1.94
N THR A 157 -4.51 -11.81 1.30
CA THR A 157 -5.03 -12.91 0.48
C THR A 157 -5.60 -14.07 1.30
N ASP A 158 -5.05 -14.34 2.48
CA ASP A 158 -5.53 -15.40 3.38
C ASP A 158 -6.41 -14.82 4.48
N LYS A 159 -7.70 -15.19 4.50
CA LYS A 159 -8.67 -14.73 5.48
C LYS A 159 -8.32 -15.11 6.93
N GLN A 160 -7.58 -16.20 7.14
CA GLN A 160 -7.24 -16.71 8.46
C GLN A 160 -5.96 -16.09 9.03
N LEU A 161 -5.07 -15.58 8.17
CA LEU A 161 -3.83 -14.96 8.60
C LEU A 161 -4.10 -13.60 9.27
N GLN A 162 -3.31 -13.30 10.31
CA GLN A 162 -3.26 -12.02 11.01
C GLN A 162 -1.82 -11.50 11.02
N PRO A 163 -1.59 -10.19 10.88
CA PRO A 163 -0.25 -9.65 10.91
C PRO A 163 0.31 -9.77 12.33
N GLN A 164 1.45 -10.46 12.45
CA GLN A 164 2.16 -10.60 13.72
C GLN A 164 3.08 -9.40 13.94
N THR A 165 2.49 -8.22 14.14
CA THR A 165 3.22 -6.93 14.16
C THR A 165 4.38 -6.93 15.16
N ASP A 166 4.18 -7.48 16.36
CA ASP A 166 5.22 -7.56 17.39
C ASP A 166 6.39 -8.45 16.96
N LEU A 167 6.11 -9.57 16.29
CA LEU A 167 7.15 -10.45 15.76
C LEU A 167 7.92 -9.79 14.62
N ILE A 168 7.26 -9.03 13.75
CA ILE A 168 7.92 -8.24 12.69
C ILE A 168 8.87 -7.24 13.32
N LYS A 169 8.39 -6.42 14.27
CA LYS A 169 9.21 -5.42 14.97
C LYS A 169 10.42 -6.06 15.68
N LYS A 170 10.18 -7.15 16.41
CA LYS A 170 11.23 -7.88 17.11
C LYS A 170 12.29 -8.44 16.15
N THR A 171 11.86 -8.99 15.02
CA THR A 171 12.77 -9.58 14.01
C THR A 171 13.64 -8.51 13.36
N ILE A 172 13.07 -7.34 13.03
CA ILE A 172 13.83 -6.20 12.52
C ILE A 172 14.89 -5.78 13.55
N LEU A 173 14.49 -5.56 14.80
CA LEU A 173 15.41 -5.12 15.86
C LEU A 173 16.54 -6.12 16.13
N ALA A 174 16.23 -7.42 16.25
CA ALA A 174 17.22 -8.46 16.50
C ALA A 174 18.26 -8.54 15.38
N SER A 175 17.83 -8.42 14.12
CA SER A 175 18.75 -8.44 12.97
C SER A 175 19.73 -7.26 12.94
N MET A 176 19.41 -6.14 13.61
CA MET A 176 20.30 -4.98 13.67
C MET A 176 21.40 -5.12 14.74
N THR A 177 21.25 -6.04 15.69
CA THR A 177 22.19 -6.19 16.83
C THR A 177 23.14 -7.38 16.68
N GLU A 178 22.85 -8.31 15.78
CA GLU A 178 23.56 -9.59 15.62
C GLU A 178 24.47 -9.65 14.38
N GLY A 179 24.62 -8.54 13.64
CA GLY A 179 25.42 -8.45 12.41
C GLY A 179 26.74 -7.72 12.58
#